data_AF-A0A2A5HUG1-F1
#
_entry.id   AF-A0A2A5HUG1-F1
#
_cell.length_a   1.000
_cell.length_b   1.000
_cell.length_c   1.000
_cell.angle_alpha   90.00
_cell.angle_beta   90.00
_cell.angle_gamma   90.00
#
_symmetry.space_group_name_H-M   'P 1'
#
loop_
_entity.id
_entity.type
_entity.pdbx_description
1 polymer ?
#
loop_
_entity_poly.entity_id
_entity_poly.type
_entity_poly.pdbx_seq_one_letter_code
_entity_poly.pdbx_strand_id
1 'polypeptide(L)'
;MLTPQELKVVVSTLGQRRVWLRKSLEDNKVPASQRKEHIDSLKLLDTAMQKLANTGQKKAQNKASPPAPAKTEKGIALEKARILIAEDDEDSAKLLIDILQDFGIKTVDLAEDGKQAFDKIKTASMPYHIILCDWDMPELTGLEVHSKAKASNTLRNAHFIMVTAVSEASRIKQAVMQGVNDYIVKPIDIDILENKIKAALKIAQN
;
A
#
# COMPACT_ATOMS: atom_id res chain seq x y z
N MET A 1 10.81 13.65 12.25
CA MET A 1 9.85 12.78 12.98
C MET A 1 8.75 12.40 12.00
N LEU A 2 8.23 11.18 12.06
CA LEU A 2 7.14 10.74 11.18
C LEU A 2 5.85 11.52 11.48
N THR A 3 5.06 11.84 10.46
CA THR A 3 3.72 12.42 10.60
C THR A 3 2.72 11.39 11.14
N PRO A 4 1.55 11.79 11.69
CA PRO A 4 0.54 10.83 12.13
C PRO A 4 0.04 9.88 11.03
N GLN A 5 -0.04 10.37 9.79
CA GLN A 5 -0.43 9.56 8.64
C GLN A 5 0.66 8.55 8.28
N GLU A 6 1.91 9.00 8.24
CA GLU A 6 3.10 8.15 8.04
C GLU A 6 3.21 7.06 9.11
N LEU A 7 2.92 7.40 10.37
CA LEU A 7 2.92 6.46 11.48
C LEU A 7 1.82 5.40 11.32
N LYS A 8 0.62 5.79 10.88
CA LYS A 8 -0.49 4.85 10.62
C LYS A 8 -0.12 3.83 9.54
N VAL A 9 0.51 4.30 8.46
CA VAL A 9 1.01 3.46 7.36
C VAL A 9 2.03 2.45 7.89
N VAL A 10 3.06 2.90 8.62
CA VAL A 10 4.10 2.04 9.22
C VAL A 10 3.52 0.99 10.18
N VAL A 11 2.63 1.38 11.08
CA VAL A 11 2.02 0.48 12.07
C VAL A 11 1.17 -0.58 11.36
N SER A 12 0.42 -0.19 10.33
CA SER A 12 -0.30 -1.13 9.48
C SER A 12 0.67 -2.12 8.82
N THR A 13 1.87 -1.70 8.42
CA THR A 13 2.78 -2.55 7.61
C THR A 13 3.33 -3.67 8.43
N LEU A 14 3.86 -3.26 9.58
CA LEU A 14 4.46 -4.14 10.54
C LEU A 14 3.40 -5.11 11.08
N GLY A 15 2.16 -4.64 11.23
CA GLY A 15 1.00 -5.49 11.54
C GLY A 15 0.76 -6.58 10.49
N GLN A 16 0.67 -6.21 9.21
CA GLN A 16 0.45 -7.16 8.11
C GLN A 16 1.57 -8.18 7.99
N ARG A 17 2.85 -7.72 8.02
CA ARG A 17 4.00 -8.62 7.96
C ARG A 17 4.04 -9.58 9.15
N ARG A 18 3.63 -9.12 10.34
CA ARG A 18 3.51 -9.98 11.53
C ARG A 18 2.46 -11.07 11.34
N VAL A 19 1.28 -10.71 10.83
CA VAL A 19 0.20 -11.69 10.56
C VAL A 19 0.66 -12.74 9.55
N TRP A 20 1.27 -12.30 8.44
CA TRP A 20 1.81 -13.21 7.43
C TRP A 20 2.87 -14.16 7.99
N LEU A 21 3.85 -13.65 8.73
CA LEU A 21 4.91 -14.48 9.33
C LEU A 21 4.35 -15.49 10.33
N ARG A 22 3.33 -15.12 11.11
CA ARG A 22 2.68 -16.03 12.06
C ARG A 22 1.96 -17.16 11.32
N LYS A 23 1.10 -16.83 10.35
CA LYS A 23 0.38 -17.82 9.53
C LYS A 23 1.34 -18.74 8.78
N SER A 24 2.45 -18.20 8.27
CA SER A 24 3.49 -18.95 7.57
C SER A 24 4.18 -19.99 8.47
N LEU A 25 4.41 -19.66 9.75
CA LEU A 25 4.96 -20.61 10.74
C LEU A 25 3.93 -21.65 11.19
N GLU A 26 2.65 -21.27 11.33
CA GLU A 26 1.54 -22.16 11.70
C GLU A 26 1.23 -23.20 10.61
N ASP A 27 1.18 -22.77 9.35
CA ASP A 27 0.90 -23.62 8.19
C ASP A 27 2.02 -24.63 7.89
N ASN A 28 3.16 -24.56 8.60
CA ASN A 28 4.33 -25.43 8.42
C ASN A 28 4.94 -25.40 7.00
N LYS A 29 4.50 -24.46 6.14
CA LYS A 29 4.88 -24.29 4.72
C LYS A 29 6.30 -23.73 4.51
N VAL A 30 7.01 -23.45 5.61
CA VAL A 30 8.36 -22.87 5.59
C VAL A 30 9.41 -23.95 5.87
N PRO A 31 10.44 -24.09 5.01
CA PRO A 31 11.57 -24.98 5.25
C PRO A 31 12.20 -24.72 6.63
N ALA A 32 12.67 -25.77 7.31
CA ALA A 32 13.25 -25.66 8.65
C ALA A 32 14.41 -24.65 8.72
N SER A 33 15.16 -24.50 7.62
CA SER A 33 16.24 -23.52 7.47
C SER A 33 15.77 -22.07 7.55
N GLN A 34 14.56 -21.75 7.08
CA GLN A 34 14.00 -20.40 7.03
C GLN A 34 13.12 -20.07 8.25
N ARG A 35 12.69 -21.08 9.02
CA ARG A 35 11.85 -20.84 10.22
C ARG A 35 12.53 -20.00 11.28
N LYS A 36 13.83 -20.23 11.52
CA LYS A 36 14.57 -19.47 12.52
C LYS A 36 14.57 -17.98 12.18
N GLU A 37 14.78 -17.65 10.91
CA GLU A 37 14.73 -16.29 10.40
C GLU A 37 13.33 -15.65 10.54
N HIS A 38 12.27 -16.42 10.25
CA HIS A 38 10.89 -15.96 10.46
C HIS A 38 10.56 -15.69 11.94
N ILE A 39 11.02 -16.57 12.84
CA ILE A 39 10.85 -16.40 14.30
C ILE A 39 11.58 -15.14 14.79
N ASP A 40 12.81 -14.93 14.35
CA ASP A 40 13.60 -13.77 14.77
C ASP A 40 13.03 -12.47 14.17
N SER A 41 12.54 -12.52 12.93
CA SER A 41 11.80 -11.41 12.31
C SER A 41 10.50 -11.06 13.07
N LEU A 42 9.74 -12.06 13.53
CA LEU A 42 8.55 -11.83 14.37
C LEU A 42 8.88 -11.13 15.68
N LYS A 43 9.92 -11.58 16.40
CA LYS A 43 10.36 -10.94 17.65
C LYS A 43 10.74 -9.48 17.43
N LEU A 44 11.44 -9.19 16.33
CA LEU A 44 11.84 -7.83 15.97
C LEU A 44 10.61 -6.96 15.66
N LEU A 45 9.64 -7.48 14.91
CA LEU A 45 8.40 -6.77 14.59
C LEU A 45 7.56 -6.49 15.83
N ASP A 46 7.40 -7.46 16.74
CA ASP A 46 6.67 -7.25 17.99
C ASP A 46 7.34 -6.19 18.86
N THR A 47 8.66 -6.21 18.96
CA THR A 47 9.44 -5.18 19.68
C THR A 47 9.27 -3.80 19.05
N ALA A 48 9.34 -3.71 17.72
CA ALA A 48 9.15 -2.46 17.00
C ALA A 48 7.73 -1.90 17.19
N MET A 49 6.72 -2.75 17.08
CA MET A 49 5.32 -2.39 17.30
C MET A 49 5.05 -1.91 18.73
N GLN A 50 5.63 -2.57 19.74
CA GLN A 50 5.50 -2.16 21.14
C GLN A 50 6.19 -0.82 21.40
N LYS A 51 7.38 -0.58 20.81
CA LYS A 51 8.06 0.72 20.89
C LYS A 51 7.25 1.83 20.23
N LEU A 52 6.63 1.57 19.07
CA LEU A 52 5.78 2.54 18.39
C LEU A 52 4.52 2.88 19.21
N ALA A 53 3.87 1.87 19.81
CA ALA A 53 2.74 2.07 20.72
C ALA A 53 3.12 2.93 21.95
N ASN A 54 4.29 2.65 22.54
CA ASN A 54 4.79 3.38 23.71
C ASN A 54 5.29 4.79 23.37
N THR A 55 5.74 5.03 22.13
CA THR A 55 6.15 6.34 21.64
C THR A 55 4.95 7.31 21.50
N GLY A 56 3.75 6.78 21.27
CA GLY A 56 2.49 7.55 21.25
C GLY A 56 2.01 8.03 22.62
N GLN A 57 2.39 7.35 23.71
CA GLN A 57 1.91 7.68 25.06
C GLN A 57 2.70 8.83 25.72
N LYS A 58 3.95 9.10 25.33
CA LYS A 58 4.77 10.19 25.90
C LYS A 58 4.47 11.61 25.36
N LYS A 59 3.50 11.77 24.45
CA LYS A 59 3.11 13.07 23.86
C LYS A 59 1.66 13.51 24.16
N ALA A 60 0.93 12.79 25.02
CA ALA A 60 -0.48 13.07 25.33
C ALA A 60 -0.71 14.07 26.48
N GLN A 61 0.20 15.03 26.68
CA GLN A 61 -0.04 16.23 27.49
C GLN A 61 0.58 17.44 26.77
N ASN A 62 -0.04 17.86 25.65
CA ASN A 62 -0.29 19.27 25.38
C ASN A 62 -1.01 19.45 24.03
N LYS A 63 -2.11 20.22 24.11
CA LYS A 63 -2.97 20.77 23.05
C LYS A 63 -3.82 19.79 22.24
N ALA A 64 -5.07 19.70 22.71
CA ALA A 64 -6.23 19.56 21.86
C ALA A 64 -6.18 20.56 20.68
N SER A 65 -6.45 20.08 19.48
CA SER A 65 -7.04 20.87 18.41
C SER A 65 -8.33 20.18 18.00
N PRO A 66 -9.42 20.93 17.76
CA PRO A 66 -10.72 20.33 17.44
C PRO A 66 -10.68 19.59 16.11
N PRO A 67 -11.55 18.58 15.89
CA PRO A 67 -11.74 18.01 14.57
C PRO A 67 -12.30 19.10 13.66
N ALA A 68 -11.55 19.49 12.63
CA ALA A 68 -12.13 20.21 11.51
C ALA A 68 -13.23 19.34 10.89
N PRO A 69 -14.41 19.89 10.57
CA PRO A 69 -15.55 19.11 10.14
C PRO A 69 -15.21 18.34 8.87
N ALA A 70 -15.33 17.01 8.95
CA ALA A 70 -15.25 16.12 7.82
C ALA A 70 -16.28 16.55 6.78
N LYS A 71 -15.81 17.13 5.67
CA LYS A 71 -16.61 17.21 4.46
C LYS A 71 -16.90 15.76 4.07
N THR A 72 -18.17 15.37 4.13
CA THR A 72 -18.67 14.08 3.63
C THR A 72 -18.46 14.04 2.11
N GLU A 73 -17.25 13.71 1.68
CA GLU A 73 -16.99 13.37 0.29
C GLU A 73 -17.74 12.07 -0.01
N LYS A 74 -18.71 12.13 -0.94
CA LYS A 74 -19.38 10.93 -1.45
C LYS A 74 -18.32 9.96 -1.98
N GLY A 75 -18.33 8.72 -1.50
CA GLY A 75 -17.44 7.67 -1.98
C GLY A 75 -17.64 7.37 -3.47
N ILE A 76 -16.61 6.78 -4.07
CA ILE A 76 -16.62 6.34 -5.47
C ILE A 76 -17.07 4.89 -5.49
N ALA A 77 -18.14 4.60 -6.23
CA ALA A 77 -18.62 3.23 -6.39
C ALA A 77 -17.63 2.38 -7.20
N LEU A 78 -17.50 1.08 -6.89
CA LEU A 78 -16.48 0.18 -7.47
C LEU A 78 -16.55 0.15 -8.99
N GLU A 79 -17.76 0.14 -9.57
CA GLU A 79 -17.99 0.10 -11.00
C GLU A 79 -17.57 1.38 -11.74
N LYS A 80 -17.38 2.49 -11.01
CA LYS A 80 -16.89 3.78 -11.53
C LYS A 80 -15.42 4.02 -11.19
N ALA A 81 -14.81 3.14 -10.41
CA ALA A 81 -13.40 3.25 -10.08
C ALA A 81 -12.55 3.02 -11.34
N ARG A 82 -11.44 3.75 -11.41
CA ARG A 82 -10.44 3.67 -12.49
C ARG A 82 -9.13 3.38 -11.82
N ILE A 83 -8.58 2.20 -12.09
CA ILE A 83 -7.37 1.72 -11.46
C ILE A 83 -6.29 1.55 -12.50
N LEU A 84 -5.07 1.99 -12.18
CA LEU A 84 -3.87 1.62 -12.92
C LEU A 84 -3.15 0.52 -12.14
N ILE A 85 -2.85 -0.59 -12.79
CA ILE A 85 -1.89 -1.58 -12.32
C ILE A 85 -0.57 -1.30 -13.03
N ALA A 86 0.52 -1.18 -12.29
CA ALA A 86 1.88 -1.18 -12.82
C ALA A 86 2.62 -2.38 -12.24
N GLU A 87 2.87 -3.39 -13.07
CA GLU A 87 3.42 -4.70 -12.72
C GLU A 87 4.06 -5.29 -13.99
N ASP A 88 5.34 -5.65 -13.91
CA ASP A 88 6.13 -6.18 -15.03
C ASP A 88 6.01 -7.70 -15.19
N ASP A 89 5.53 -8.41 -14.17
CA ASP A 89 5.22 -9.83 -14.25
C ASP A 89 3.79 -10.06 -14.79
N GLU A 90 3.68 -10.65 -15.99
CA GLU A 90 2.40 -10.86 -16.69
C GLU A 90 1.40 -11.70 -15.87
N ASP A 91 1.89 -12.73 -15.15
CA ASP A 91 1.05 -13.61 -14.34
C ASP A 91 0.50 -12.88 -13.11
N SER A 92 1.34 -12.11 -12.40
CA SER A 92 0.94 -11.24 -11.28
C SER A 92 -0.04 -10.16 -11.74
N ALA A 93 0.21 -9.54 -12.88
CA ALA A 93 -0.67 -8.53 -13.47
C ALA A 93 -2.05 -9.10 -13.78
N LYS A 94 -2.10 -10.28 -14.40
CA LYS A 94 -3.34 -10.98 -14.71
C LYS A 94 -4.12 -11.36 -13.45
N LEU A 95 -3.44 -11.92 -12.44
CA LEU A 95 -4.05 -12.24 -11.15
C LEU A 95 -4.68 -11.00 -10.51
N LEU A 96 -3.98 -9.87 -10.51
CA LEU A 96 -4.51 -8.60 -10.00
C LEU A 96 -5.73 -8.13 -10.78
N ILE A 97 -5.70 -8.20 -12.12
CA ILE A 97 -6.85 -7.84 -12.96
C ILE A 97 -8.07 -8.70 -12.60
N ASP A 98 -7.90 -10.02 -12.51
CA ASP A 98 -8.98 -10.95 -12.18
C ASP A 98 -9.59 -10.64 -10.80
N ILE A 99 -8.75 -10.41 -9.78
CA ILE A 99 -9.20 -10.00 -8.45
C ILE A 99 -9.99 -8.68 -8.48
N LEU A 100 -9.52 -7.67 -9.22
CA LEU A 100 -10.22 -6.39 -9.32
C LEU A 100 -11.57 -6.53 -10.04
N GLN A 101 -11.64 -7.38 -11.06
CA GLN A 101 -12.89 -7.67 -11.77
C GLN A 101 -13.90 -8.38 -10.86
N ASP A 102 -13.45 -9.32 -10.03
CA ASP A 102 -14.28 -9.99 -9.02
C ASP A 102 -14.83 -9.00 -7.97
N PHE A 103 -14.08 -7.94 -7.65
CA PHE A 103 -14.57 -6.83 -6.82
C PHE A 103 -15.57 -5.91 -7.54
N GLY A 104 -15.85 -6.13 -8.83
CA GLY A 104 -16.76 -5.31 -9.63
C GLY A 104 -16.14 -4.06 -10.25
N ILE A 105 -14.80 -3.94 -10.27
CA ILE A 105 -14.08 -2.83 -10.89
C ILE A 105 -13.96 -3.11 -12.39
N LYS A 106 -14.51 -2.22 -13.21
CA LYS A 106 -14.62 -2.42 -14.65
C LYS A 106 -13.57 -1.69 -15.47
N THR A 107 -12.87 -0.72 -14.90
CA THR A 107 -11.92 0.11 -15.63
C THR A 107 -10.54 -0.03 -15.01
N VAL A 108 -9.75 -0.92 -15.61
CA VAL A 108 -8.38 -1.21 -15.21
C VAL A 108 -7.47 -0.98 -16.40
N ASP A 109 -6.48 -0.10 -16.25
CA ASP A 109 -5.38 0.05 -17.20
C ASP A 109 -4.16 -0.69 -16.65
N LEU A 110 -3.36 -1.32 -17.54
CA LEU A 110 -2.11 -2.01 -17.18
C LEU A 110 -0.89 -1.23 -17.67
N ALA A 111 0.16 -1.19 -16.88
CA ALA A 111 1.51 -0.81 -17.29
C ALA A 111 2.50 -1.92 -16.93
N GLU A 112 3.36 -2.29 -17.87
CA GLU A 112 4.32 -3.40 -17.79
C GLU A 112 5.71 -2.93 -17.31
N ASP A 113 5.91 -1.62 -17.15
CA ASP A 113 7.12 -1.05 -16.60
C ASP A 113 6.83 0.33 -15.96
N GLY A 114 7.81 0.86 -15.21
CA GLY A 114 7.61 2.12 -14.52
C GLY A 114 7.54 3.35 -15.44
N LYS A 115 8.18 3.31 -16.61
CA LYS A 115 8.08 4.40 -17.58
C LYS A 115 6.67 4.48 -18.15
N GLN A 116 6.10 3.35 -18.57
CA GLN A 116 4.74 3.25 -19.04
C GLN A 116 3.73 3.66 -17.96
N ALA A 117 3.97 3.25 -16.71
CA ALA A 117 3.15 3.67 -15.57
C ALA A 117 3.13 5.19 -15.41
N PHE A 118 4.31 5.84 -15.41
CA PHE A 118 4.41 7.29 -15.31
C PHE A 118 3.75 7.99 -16.52
N ASP A 119 3.99 7.51 -17.73
CA ASP A 119 3.41 8.08 -18.95
C ASP A 119 1.87 8.00 -18.94
N LYS A 120 1.29 6.88 -18.49
CA LYS A 120 -0.15 6.73 -18.32
C LYS A 120 -0.72 7.68 -17.26
N ILE A 121 -0.09 7.78 -16.09
CA ILE A 121 -0.51 8.73 -15.04
C ILE A 121 -0.49 10.17 -15.55
N LYS A 122 0.57 10.54 -16.27
CA LYS A 122 0.78 11.89 -16.79
C LYS A 122 -0.23 12.26 -17.87
N THR A 123 -0.49 11.36 -18.81
CA THR A 123 -1.29 11.63 -20.02
C THR A 123 -2.78 11.33 -19.85
N ALA A 124 -3.18 10.67 -18.76
CA ALA A 124 -4.58 10.36 -18.50
C ALA A 124 -5.46 11.62 -18.51
N SER A 125 -6.46 11.63 -19.38
CA SER A 125 -7.44 12.72 -19.48
C SER A 125 -8.24 12.85 -18.19
N MET A 126 -8.74 11.72 -17.70
CA MET A 126 -9.35 11.54 -16.38
C MET A 126 -8.33 10.92 -15.43
N PRO A 127 -8.21 11.40 -14.18
CA PRO A 127 -7.26 10.83 -13.23
C PRO A 127 -7.65 9.40 -12.82
N TYR A 128 -6.67 8.63 -12.39
CA TYR A 128 -6.90 7.36 -11.71
C TYR A 128 -7.40 7.61 -10.29
N HIS A 129 -8.27 6.74 -9.81
CA HIS A 129 -8.71 6.76 -8.42
C HIS A 129 -7.72 6.01 -7.53
N ILE A 130 -7.17 4.89 -8.04
CA ILE A 130 -6.15 4.08 -7.36
C ILE A 130 -5.05 3.75 -8.37
N ILE A 131 -3.81 3.75 -7.89
CA ILE A 131 -2.65 3.24 -8.62
C ILE A 131 -2.06 2.12 -7.76
N LEU A 132 -2.10 0.89 -8.25
CA LEU A 132 -1.36 -0.26 -7.69
C LEU A 132 -0.03 -0.34 -8.44
N CYS A 133 1.08 -0.15 -7.78
CA CYS A 133 2.38 -0.08 -8.45
C CYS A 133 3.39 -0.99 -7.76
N ASP A 134 3.96 -1.96 -8.48
CA ASP A 134 5.10 -2.70 -7.97
C ASP A 134 6.29 -1.77 -7.75
N TRP A 135 7.11 -2.12 -6.76
CA TRP A 135 8.32 -1.40 -6.43
C TRP A 135 9.42 -1.67 -7.45
N ASP A 136 9.69 -2.94 -7.72
CA ASP A 136 10.87 -3.41 -8.43
C ASP A 136 10.49 -3.65 -9.91
N MET A 137 10.31 -2.57 -10.68
CA MET A 137 10.01 -2.64 -12.12
C MET A 137 11.19 -2.12 -12.97
N PRO A 138 11.29 -2.56 -14.25
CA PRO A 138 12.21 -1.98 -15.23
C PRO A 138 11.93 -0.50 -15.52
N GLU A 139 12.93 0.17 -16.11
CA GLU A 139 12.94 1.60 -16.48
C GLU A 139 12.82 2.60 -15.32
N LEU A 140 11.80 2.46 -14.46
CA LEU A 140 11.61 3.23 -13.25
C LEU A 140 11.06 2.33 -12.13
N THR A 141 11.62 2.46 -10.94
CA THR A 141 11.03 1.85 -9.75
C THR A 141 9.68 2.50 -9.42
N GLY A 142 8.79 1.78 -8.73
CA GLY A 142 7.52 2.34 -8.29
C GLY A 142 7.66 3.61 -7.43
N LEU A 143 8.75 3.71 -6.65
CA LEU A 143 9.05 4.91 -5.87
C LEU A 143 9.41 6.11 -6.78
N GLU A 144 10.15 5.88 -7.86
CA GLU A 144 10.46 6.91 -8.85
C GLU A 144 9.21 7.34 -9.62
N VAL A 145 8.34 6.39 -10.00
CA VAL A 145 7.03 6.69 -10.60
C VAL A 145 6.23 7.61 -9.69
N HIS A 146 6.08 7.24 -8.42
CA HIS A 146 5.36 8.06 -7.44
C HIS A 146 5.99 9.45 -7.31
N SER A 147 7.32 9.52 -7.15
CA SER A 147 8.04 10.78 -6.95
C SER A 147 7.91 11.72 -8.16
N LYS A 148 8.05 11.20 -9.37
CA LYS A 148 7.88 11.96 -10.62
C LYS A 148 6.43 12.40 -10.81
N ALA A 149 5.46 11.52 -10.55
CA ALA A 149 4.03 11.82 -10.68
C ALA A 149 3.59 12.92 -9.70
N LYS A 150 4.09 12.86 -8.46
CA LYS A 150 3.89 13.87 -7.43
C LYS A 150 4.53 15.20 -7.79
N ALA A 151 5.80 15.21 -8.21
CA ALA A 151 6.50 16.41 -8.65
C ALA A 151 5.83 17.09 -9.85
N SER A 152 5.21 16.30 -10.74
CA SER A 152 4.47 16.81 -11.91
C SER A 152 3.02 17.20 -11.60
N ASN A 153 2.57 17.08 -10.34
CA ASN A 153 1.18 17.28 -9.92
C ASN A 153 0.14 16.45 -10.72
N THR A 154 0.57 15.29 -11.22
CA THR A 154 -0.25 14.43 -12.11
C THR A 154 -1.08 13.40 -11.35
N LEU A 155 -0.74 13.11 -10.08
CA LEU A 155 -1.50 12.17 -9.25
C LEU A 155 -2.95 12.60 -9.03
N ARG A 156 -3.27 13.91 -9.00
CA ARG A 156 -4.65 14.44 -8.95
C ARG A 156 -5.57 13.73 -7.92
N ASN A 157 -5.05 13.45 -6.72
CA ASN A 157 -5.70 12.72 -5.62
C ASN A 157 -5.83 11.20 -5.78
N ALA A 158 -5.19 10.59 -6.78
CA ALA A 158 -5.07 9.15 -6.88
C ALA A 158 -4.47 8.57 -5.59
N HIS A 159 -5.10 7.51 -5.08
CA HIS A 159 -4.56 6.76 -3.95
C HIS A 159 -3.48 5.81 -4.47
N PHE A 160 -2.23 6.13 -4.19
CA PHE A 160 -1.08 5.34 -4.64
C PHE A 160 -0.74 4.26 -3.61
N ILE A 161 -0.91 3.00 -4.00
CA ILE A 161 -0.63 1.82 -3.22
C ILE A 161 0.61 1.14 -3.80
N MET A 162 1.67 1.09 -3.02
CA MET A 162 2.89 0.38 -3.39
C MET A 162 2.72 -1.12 -3.15
N VAL A 163 2.93 -1.95 -4.16
CA VAL A 163 3.02 -3.40 -4.03
C VAL A 163 4.50 -3.74 -3.96
N THR A 164 4.93 -4.63 -3.05
CA THR A 164 6.35 -4.97 -2.93
C THR A 164 6.57 -6.37 -2.37
N ALA A 165 7.56 -7.10 -2.90
CA ALA A 165 8.02 -8.36 -2.33
C ALA A 165 8.81 -8.19 -1.02
N VAL A 166 9.34 -7.00 -0.76
CA VAL A 166 10.29 -6.76 0.33
C VAL A 166 9.61 -6.03 1.49
N SER A 167 9.53 -6.70 2.64
CA SER A 167 8.97 -6.13 3.88
C SER A 167 10.00 -5.39 4.74
N GLU A 168 11.17 -5.06 4.21
CA GLU A 168 12.23 -4.43 4.97
C GLU A 168 11.81 -3.03 5.46
N ALA A 169 12.01 -2.78 6.74
CA ALA A 169 11.66 -1.51 7.38
C ALA A 169 12.34 -0.29 6.72
N SER A 170 13.49 -0.48 6.07
CA SER A 170 14.23 0.55 5.33
C SER A 170 13.46 1.04 4.10
N ARG A 171 12.95 0.14 3.26
CA ARG A 171 12.15 0.46 2.06
C ARG A 171 10.80 1.06 2.44
N ILE A 172 10.15 0.51 3.47
CA ILE A 172 8.91 1.07 4.02
C ILE A 172 9.14 2.50 4.49
N LYS A 173 10.23 2.77 5.23
CA LYS A 173 10.58 4.12 5.68
C LYS A 173 10.80 5.07 4.50
N GLN A 174 11.45 4.64 3.42
CA GLN A 174 11.62 5.46 2.21
C GLN A 174 10.28 5.80 1.54
N ALA A 175 9.40 4.82 1.37
CA ALA A 175 8.06 5.02 0.79
C ALA A 175 7.23 6.02 1.59
N VAL A 176 7.25 5.84 2.92
CA VAL A 176 6.56 6.69 3.89
C VAL A 176 7.10 8.12 3.82
N MET A 177 8.43 8.30 3.76
CA MET A 177 9.05 9.63 3.63
C MET A 177 8.71 10.33 2.31
N GLN A 178 8.42 9.58 1.24
CA GLN A 178 7.97 10.16 -0.04
C GLN A 178 6.47 10.49 -0.04
N GLY A 179 5.72 10.04 0.96
CA GLY A 179 4.29 10.31 1.12
C GLY A 179 3.39 9.41 0.26
N VAL A 180 3.82 8.17 0.00
CA VAL A 180 2.96 7.13 -0.58
C VAL A 180 1.76 6.90 0.34
N ASN A 181 0.57 6.67 -0.23
CA ASN A 181 -0.66 6.57 0.56
C ASN A 181 -0.76 5.26 1.34
N ASP A 182 -0.39 4.14 0.71
CA ASP A 182 -0.42 2.82 1.32
C ASP A 182 0.57 1.84 0.65
N TYR A 183 0.73 0.66 1.22
CA TYR A 183 1.49 -0.44 0.62
C TYR A 183 0.80 -1.79 0.87
N ILE A 184 1.19 -2.78 0.08
CA ILE A 184 0.82 -4.19 0.18
C ILE A 184 2.10 -5.02 -0.01
N VAL A 185 2.33 -5.96 0.89
CA VAL A 185 3.47 -6.89 0.78
C VAL A 185 3.02 -8.14 0.02
N LYS A 186 3.76 -8.55 -1.00
CA LYS A 186 3.53 -9.82 -1.72
C LYS A 186 3.87 -11.02 -0.78
N PRO A 187 3.16 -12.16 -0.87
CA PRO A 187 2.03 -12.45 -1.76
C PRO A 187 0.78 -11.65 -1.38
N ILE A 188 0.00 -11.24 -2.38
CA ILE A 188 -1.17 -10.38 -2.19
C ILE A 188 -2.27 -11.15 -1.49
N ASP A 189 -2.65 -10.68 -0.31
CA ASP A 189 -3.83 -11.15 0.41
C ASP A 189 -5.06 -10.38 -0.12
N ILE A 190 -6.04 -11.14 -0.63
CA ILE A 190 -7.23 -10.62 -1.30
C ILE A 190 -8.05 -9.74 -0.35
N ASP A 191 -8.24 -10.17 0.89
CA ASP A 191 -9.01 -9.41 1.89
C ASP A 191 -8.30 -8.09 2.22
N ILE A 192 -6.96 -8.11 2.32
CA ILE A 192 -6.18 -6.88 2.54
C ILE A 192 -6.31 -5.93 1.35
N LEU A 193 -6.19 -6.44 0.12
CA LEU A 193 -6.32 -5.63 -1.10
C LEU A 193 -7.72 -5.01 -1.19
N GLU A 194 -8.77 -5.81 -0.96
CA GLU A 194 -10.16 -5.36 -1.00
C GLU A 194 -10.41 -4.25 0.02
N ASN A 195 -9.95 -4.45 1.27
CA ASN A 195 -10.11 -3.48 2.34
C ASN A 195 -9.43 -2.15 2.02
N LYS A 196 -8.22 -2.18 1.46
CA LYS A 196 -7.48 -0.97 1.04
C LYS A 196 -8.17 -0.25 -0.10
N ILE A 197 -8.66 -0.98 -1.10
CA ILE A 197 -9.42 -0.41 -2.22
C ILE A 197 -10.70 0.26 -1.72
N LYS A 198 -11.50 -0.43 -0.92
CA LYS A 198 -12.75 0.13 -0.34
C LYS A 198 -12.46 1.37 0.50
N ALA A 199 -11.41 1.33 1.33
CA ALA A 199 -10.99 2.48 2.13
C ALA A 199 -10.54 3.67 1.26
N ALA A 200 -9.75 3.42 0.22
CA ALA A 200 -9.28 4.43 -0.73
C ALA A 200 -10.45 5.09 -1.48
N LEU A 201 -11.47 4.31 -1.85
CA LEU A 201 -12.68 4.79 -2.52
C LEU A 201 -13.74 5.36 -1.56
N LYS A 202 -13.48 5.32 -0.24
CA LYS A 202 -14.40 5.76 0.83
C LYS A 202 -15.75 5.03 0.79
N ILE A 203 -15.70 3.74 0.49
CA ILE A 203 -16.86 2.84 0.55
C ILE A 203 -16.97 2.34 1.98
N ALA A 204 -18.15 2.50 2.59
CA ALA A 204 -18.41 1.98 3.94
C ALA A 204 -18.24 0.46 3.95
N GLN A 205 -17.56 -0.07 4.98
CA GLN A 205 -17.53 -1.50 5.22
C GLN A 205 -18.86 -1.90 5.88
N ASN A 206 -19.59 -2.82 5.25
CA ASN A 206 -20.79 -3.43 5.83
C ASN A 206 -20.41 -4.47 6.88
#